data_AF-A0A182QV91-F1
#
_entry.id   AF-A0A182QV91-F1
#
_cell.length_a   1.000
_cell.length_b   1.000
_cell.length_c   1.000
_cell.angle_alpha   90.00
_cell.angle_beta   90.00
_cell.angle_gamma   90.00
#
_symmetry.space_group_name_H-M   'P 1'
#
loop_
_entity.id
_entity.type
_entity.pdbx_description
1 polymer ?
#
loop_
_entity_poly.entity_id
_entity_poly.type
_entity_poly.pdbx_seq_one_letter_code
_entity_poly.pdbx_strand_id
1 'polypeptide(L)'
;MKTFAFASVAWLLLGVVNVSQAQRETSLKVVDALRDLHPAYQQLRDLVVNAVAGAKINSSEVIYNFNMEIASRKESFLQTAIQSEANVLRQVNGQAVTVDTSCLGFLRQSVDVNMNLAGVSFSNCLNNVDASLSSEVARIYTELQVNETSFVNLSVYDVFRGQNVFVNPQTIVDRLVERFSSLQQAPVELVGELTELVDAFAARLGGVQAAYSSCLSINDQLLQNTLSTALQQLQQICLGTLLPASSTSDPTEPTEEASESTSAQTPEAETVVPTENQPEPPTPGVVNAL
;
A
#
# COMPACT_ATOMS: atom_id res chain seq x y z
N MET A 1 -43.18 -86.67 2.08
CA MET A 1 -42.74 -85.38 1.51
C MET A 1 -43.07 -84.25 2.50
N LYS A 2 -42.20 -83.90 3.45
CA LYS A 2 -42.42 -82.75 4.36
C LYS A 2 -41.16 -82.21 5.08
N THR A 3 -39.98 -82.76 4.81
CA THR A 3 -38.74 -82.44 5.52
C THR A 3 -37.80 -81.48 4.79
N PHE A 4 -38.06 -81.14 3.52
CA PHE A 4 -37.15 -80.29 2.72
C PHE A 4 -37.43 -78.78 2.82
N ALA A 5 -38.55 -78.34 3.41
CA ALA A 5 -38.90 -76.92 3.49
C ALA A 5 -38.21 -76.17 4.64
N PHE A 6 -37.81 -76.86 5.72
CA PHE A 6 -37.25 -76.22 6.92
C PHE A 6 -35.74 -75.91 6.79
N ALA A 7 -34.98 -76.69 6.01
CA ALA A 7 -33.54 -76.47 5.84
C ALA A 7 -33.24 -75.19 5.03
N SER A 8 -34.07 -74.87 4.03
CA SER A 8 -33.92 -73.69 3.18
C SER A 8 -34.22 -72.37 3.92
N VAL A 9 -35.18 -72.39 4.86
CA VAL A 9 -35.53 -71.22 5.68
C VAL A 9 -34.44 -70.94 6.73
N ALA A 10 -33.84 -71.98 7.32
CA ALA A 10 -32.73 -71.82 8.26
C ALA A 10 -31.46 -71.26 7.57
N TRP A 11 -31.16 -71.69 6.34
CA TRP A 11 -30.04 -71.16 5.55
C TRP A 11 -30.28 -69.70 5.11
N LEU A 12 -31.51 -69.33 4.75
CA LEU A 12 -31.86 -67.93 4.48
C LEU A 12 -31.69 -67.07 5.74
N LEU A 13 -32.19 -67.52 6.90
CA LEU A 13 -32.06 -66.79 8.18
C LEU A 13 -30.60 -66.63 8.64
N LEU A 14 -29.76 -67.66 8.48
CA LEU A 14 -28.32 -67.58 8.76
C LEU A 14 -27.57 -66.66 7.76
N GLY A 15 -28.02 -66.58 6.51
CA GLY A 15 -27.52 -65.62 5.53
C GLY A 15 -27.81 -64.16 5.92
N VAL A 16 -29.04 -63.85 6.35
CA VAL A 16 -29.40 -62.47 6.76
C VAL A 16 -28.70 -62.04 8.05
N VAL A 17 -28.47 -62.96 8.99
CA VAL A 17 -27.76 -62.65 10.24
C VAL A 17 -26.29 -62.34 9.98
N ASN A 18 -25.63 -63.07 9.09
CA ASN A 18 -24.23 -62.78 8.70
C ASN A 18 -24.11 -61.46 7.93
N VAL A 19 -25.05 -61.16 7.02
CA VAL A 19 -25.09 -59.86 6.32
C VAL A 19 -25.31 -58.71 7.31
N SER A 20 -26.14 -58.89 8.34
CA SER A 20 -26.39 -57.86 9.36
C SER A 20 -25.18 -57.59 10.27
N GLN A 21 -24.37 -58.61 10.58
CA GLN A 21 -23.13 -58.45 11.36
C GLN A 21 -22.05 -57.73 10.55
N ALA A 22 -21.88 -58.09 9.27
CA ALA A 22 -20.94 -57.43 8.37
C ALA A 22 -21.33 -55.96 8.10
N GLN A 23 -22.63 -55.65 8.00
CA GLN A 23 -23.11 -54.26 7.88
C GLN A 23 -22.85 -53.44 9.15
N ARG A 24 -22.94 -54.04 10.35
CA ARG A 24 -22.62 -53.36 11.61
C ARG A 24 -21.14 -53.02 11.72
N GLU A 25 -20.25 -53.90 11.28
CA GLU A 25 -18.81 -53.64 11.22
C GLU A 25 -18.48 -52.52 10.21
N THR A 26 -19.19 -52.48 9.08
CA THR A 26 -19.06 -51.40 8.08
C THR A 26 -19.58 -50.06 8.61
N SER A 27 -20.55 -50.06 9.53
CA SER A 27 -21.03 -48.84 10.19
C SER A 27 -19.97 -48.20 11.11
N LEU A 28 -19.04 -48.99 11.66
CA LEU A 28 -17.91 -48.46 12.44
C LEU A 28 -16.94 -47.67 11.55
N LYS A 29 -16.77 -48.07 10.28
CA LYS A 29 -15.95 -47.33 9.31
C LYS A 29 -16.47 -45.91 9.04
N VAL A 30 -17.76 -45.66 9.21
CA VAL A 30 -18.33 -44.31 9.13
C VAL A 30 -17.83 -43.44 10.28
N VAL A 31 -17.69 -44.00 11.47
CA VAL A 31 -17.16 -43.31 12.65
C VAL A 31 -15.67 -43.00 12.46
N ASP A 32 -14.90 -43.97 11.95
CA ASP A 32 -13.48 -43.76 11.66
C ASP A 32 -13.29 -42.68 10.57
N ALA A 33 -14.05 -42.74 9.48
CA ALA A 33 -14.02 -41.72 8.42
C ALA A 33 -14.43 -40.33 8.94
N LEU A 34 -15.42 -40.25 9.83
CA LEU A 34 -15.77 -38.99 10.51
C LEU A 34 -14.64 -38.48 11.43
N ARG A 35 -13.95 -39.39 12.11
CA ARG A 35 -12.84 -39.05 13.01
C ARG A 35 -11.66 -38.46 12.26
N ASP A 36 -11.39 -38.97 11.06
CA ASP A 36 -10.33 -38.46 10.19
C ASP A 36 -10.72 -37.15 9.48
N LEU A 37 -12.01 -36.95 9.22
CA LEU A 37 -12.53 -35.77 8.54
C LEU A 37 -12.53 -34.51 9.43
N HIS A 38 -12.86 -34.63 10.72
CA HIS A 38 -12.88 -33.50 11.67
C HIS A 38 -11.57 -32.70 11.73
N PRO A 39 -10.38 -33.30 11.93
CA PRO A 39 -9.13 -32.55 11.99
C PRO A 39 -8.80 -31.88 10.65
N ALA A 40 -9.17 -32.47 9.51
CA ALA A 40 -8.98 -31.83 8.21
C ALA A 40 -9.83 -30.56 8.04
N TYR A 41 -11.07 -30.54 8.53
CA TYR A 41 -11.87 -29.32 8.58
C TYR A 41 -11.26 -28.24 9.46
N GLN A 42 -10.74 -28.61 10.63
CA GLN A 42 -10.06 -27.67 11.51
C GLN A 42 -8.81 -27.08 10.83
N GLN A 43 -7.98 -27.92 10.23
CA GLN A 43 -6.79 -27.47 9.50
C GLN A 43 -7.14 -26.53 8.34
N LEU A 44 -8.20 -26.82 7.58
CA LEU A 44 -8.65 -25.94 6.51
C LEU A 44 -9.10 -24.57 7.06
N ARG A 45 -9.85 -24.55 8.17
CA ARG A 45 -10.26 -23.29 8.81
C ARG A 45 -9.06 -22.46 9.24
N ASP A 46 -8.09 -23.08 9.91
CA ASP A 46 -6.88 -22.39 10.37
C ASP A 46 -6.06 -21.88 9.18
N LEU A 47 -5.97 -22.67 8.11
CA LEU A 47 -5.33 -22.24 6.87
C LEU A 47 -6.03 -21.04 6.24
N VAL A 48 -7.36 -21.07 6.11
CA VAL A 48 -8.14 -19.96 5.52
C VAL A 48 -7.88 -18.67 6.29
N VAL A 49 -7.95 -18.71 7.62
CA VAL A 49 -7.70 -17.55 8.47
C VAL A 49 -6.28 -17.02 8.27
N ASN A 50 -5.27 -17.90 8.29
CA ASN A 50 -3.87 -17.51 8.12
C ASN A 50 -3.57 -16.99 6.71
N ALA A 51 -4.15 -17.59 5.67
CA ALA A 51 -3.97 -17.18 4.29
C ALA A 51 -4.59 -15.79 4.04
N VAL A 52 -5.81 -15.56 4.52
CA VAL A 52 -6.47 -14.24 4.42
C VAL A 52 -5.70 -13.19 5.22
N ALA A 53 -5.23 -13.53 6.43
CA ALA A 53 -4.38 -12.63 7.22
C ALA A 53 -3.08 -12.30 6.50
N GLY A 54 -2.42 -13.30 5.89
CA GLY A 54 -1.23 -13.13 5.07
C GLY A 54 -1.49 -12.21 3.87
N ALA A 55 -2.59 -12.41 3.14
CA ALA A 55 -2.98 -11.56 2.01
C ALA A 55 -3.24 -10.10 2.42
N LYS A 56 -3.86 -9.87 3.59
CA LYS A 56 -4.01 -8.53 4.16
C LYS A 56 -2.67 -7.88 4.51
N ILE A 57 -1.74 -8.64 5.10
CA ILE A 57 -0.38 -8.15 5.41
C ILE A 57 0.34 -7.78 4.11
N ASN A 58 0.32 -8.66 3.10
CA ASN A 58 0.94 -8.39 1.80
C ASN A 58 0.33 -7.16 1.12
N SER A 59 -1.00 -6.98 1.21
CA SER A 59 -1.68 -5.78 0.72
C SER A 59 -1.21 -4.51 1.45
N SER A 60 -0.98 -4.61 2.76
CA SER A 60 -0.44 -3.49 3.55
C SER A 60 0.99 -3.13 3.14
N GLU A 61 1.82 -4.11 2.80
CA GLU A 61 3.17 -3.88 2.28
C GLU A 61 3.13 -3.18 0.91
N VAL A 62 2.22 -3.60 0.03
CA VAL A 62 1.98 -2.95 -1.26
C VAL A 62 1.58 -1.48 -1.08
N ILE A 63 0.68 -1.19 -0.12
CA ILE A 63 0.29 0.20 0.22
C ILE A 63 1.49 1.00 0.76
N TYR A 64 2.31 0.41 1.62
CA TYR A 64 3.49 1.06 2.16
C TYR A 64 4.48 1.45 1.06
N ASN A 65 4.81 0.50 0.18
CA ASN A 65 5.71 0.73 -0.94
C ASN A 65 5.17 1.80 -1.90
N PHE A 66 3.86 1.77 -2.16
CA PHE A 66 3.19 2.81 -2.94
C PHE A 66 3.37 4.20 -2.32
N ASN A 67 3.13 4.36 -1.01
CA ASN A 67 3.28 5.66 -0.34
C ASN A 67 4.72 6.18 -0.39
N MET A 68 5.71 5.30 -0.21
CA MET A 68 7.13 5.65 -0.32
C MET A 68 7.48 6.17 -1.73
N GLU A 69 6.97 5.51 -2.77
CA GLU A 69 7.15 5.94 -4.16
C GLU A 69 6.50 7.31 -4.43
N ILE A 70 5.28 7.55 -3.95
CA ILE A 70 4.61 8.85 -4.08
C ILE A 70 5.40 9.96 -3.37
N ALA A 71 5.91 9.68 -2.17
CA ALA A 71 6.73 10.62 -1.40
C ALA A 71 8.04 10.97 -2.11
N SER A 72 8.77 9.97 -2.62
CA SER A 72 10.02 10.16 -3.36
C SER A 72 9.80 11.04 -4.62
N ARG A 73 8.75 10.77 -5.38
CA ARG A 73 8.40 11.56 -6.58
C ARG A 73 8.00 13.00 -6.24
N LYS A 74 7.24 13.17 -5.15
CA LYS A 74 6.92 14.48 -4.59
C LYS A 74 8.18 15.27 -4.27
N GLU A 75 9.11 14.66 -3.55
CA GLU A 75 10.36 15.30 -3.16
C GLU A 75 11.17 15.74 -4.39
N SER A 76 11.37 14.83 -5.35
CA SER A 76 12.11 15.13 -6.58
C SER A 76 11.50 16.31 -7.35
N PHE A 77 10.17 16.35 -7.51
CA PHE A 77 9.49 17.45 -8.19
C PHE A 77 9.70 18.78 -7.46
N LEU A 78 9.52 18.80 -6.13
CA LEU A 78 9.70 20.01 -5.33
C LEU A 78 11.14 20.53 -5.41
N GLN A 79 12.14 19.65 -5.36
CA GLN A 79 13.55 20.03 -5.52
C GLN A 79 13.79 20.68 -6.89
N THR A 80 13.30 20.08 -7.98
CA THR A 80 13.45 20.63 -9.33
C THR A 80 12.75 21.98 -9.49
N ALA A 81 11.54 22.13 -8.97
CA ALA A 81 10.78 23.37 -9.01
C ALA A 81 11.50 24.51 -8.26
N ILE A 82 11.97 24.24 -7.03
CA ILE A 82 12.71 25.20 -6.20
C ILE A 82 14.03 25.61 -6.88
N GLN A 83 14.78 24.65 -7.43
CA GLN A 83 16.03 24.94 -8.13
C GLN A 83 15.80 25.81 -9.37
N SER A 84 14.72 25.52 -10.12
CA SER A 84 14.34 26.28 -11.31
C SER A 84 13.95 27.71 -10.96
N GLU A 85 13.13 27.89 -9.92
CA GLU A 85 12.78 29.21 -9.39
C GLU A 85 14.03 29.98 -8.95
N ALA A 86 14.88 29.37 -8.13
CA ALA A 86 16.10 30.00 -7.61
C ALA A 86 17.02 30.45 -8.75
N ASN A 87 17.14 29.65 -9.83
CA ASN A 87 17.91 30.03 -11.00
C ASN A 87 17.31 31.26 -11.70
N VAL A 88 15.99 31.32 -11.90
CA VAL A 88 15.35 32.50 -12.49
C VAL A 88 15.51 33.73 -11.60
N LEU A 89 15.28 33.60 -10.30
CA LEU A 89 15.44 34.71 -9.37
C LEU A 89 16.88 35.20 -9.30
N ARG A 90 17.89 34.31 -9.39
CA ARG A 90 19.29 34.71 -9.52
C ARG A 90 19.51 35.57 -10.76
N GLN A 91 18.96 35.17 -11.91
CA GLN A 91 19.05 35.95 -13.14
C GLN A 91 18.41 37.33 -12.97
N VAL A 92 17.20 37.41 -12.41
CA VAL A 92 16.48 38.67 -12.19
C VAL A 92 17.17 39.57 -11.16
N ASN A 93 17.74 39.00 -10.10
CA ASN A 93 18.36 39.75 -9.01
C ASN A 93 19.78 40.23 -9.30
N GLY A 94 20.53 39.54 -10.15
CA GLY A 94 21.90 39.94 -10.50
C GLY A 94 22.01 40.92 -11.66
N GLN A 95 20.93 41.62 -12.01
CA GLN A 95 20.95 42.63 -13.06
C GLN A 95 21.70 43.91 -12.65
N ALA A 96 22.25 44.62 -13.64
CA ALA A 96 22.89 45.91 -13.42
C ALA A 96 21.86 46.96 -12.95
N VAL A 97 22.32 47.95 -12.17
CA VAL A 97 21.50 49.05 -11.63
C VAL A 97 20.83 49.92 -12.71
N THR A 98 21.29 49.82 -13.95
CA THR A 98 20.72 50.53 -15.12
C THR A 98 19.43 49.88 -15.64
N VAL A 99 19.14 48.65 -15.24
CA VAL A 99 17.92 47.93 -15.63
C VAL A 99 16.74 48.45 -14.81
N ASP A 100 15.58 48.64 -15.45
CA ASP A 100 14.39 49.16 -14.76
C ASP A 100 13.94 48.26 -13.61
N THR A 101 14.07 48.77 -12.39
CA THR A 101 13.68 48.08 -11.16
C THR A 101 12.19 47.72 -11.12
N SER A 102 11.32 48.51 -11.77
CA SER A 102 9.88 48.23 -11.83
C SER A 102 9.61 46.99 -12.69
N CYS A 103 10.23 46.92 -13.87
CA CYS A 103 10.21 45.73 -14.74
C CYS A 103 10.71 44.48 -14.01
N LEU A 104 11.84 44.57 -13.29
CA LEU A 104 12.34 43.45 -12.49
C LEU A 104 11.38 43.07 -11.35
N GLY A 105 10.67 44.03 -10.76
CA GLY A 105 9.60 43.78 -9.79
C GLY A 105 8.46 42.94 -10.38
N PHE A 106 8.00 43.29 -11.59
CA PHE A 106 6.98 42.51 -12.29
C PHE A 106 7.44 41.08 -12.60
N LEU A 107 8.71 40.88 -12.97
CA LEU A 107 9.24 39.53 -13.21
C LEU A 107 9.28 38.69 -11.93
N ARG A 108 9.72 39.26 -10.79
CA ARG A 108 9.69 38.55 -9.50
C ARG A 108 8.27 38.14 -9.13
N GLN A 109 7.31 39.06 -9.26
CA GLN A 109 5.91 38.77 -8.97
C GLN A 109 5.35 37.71 -9.92
N SER A 110 5.71 37.75 -11.19
CA SER A 110 5.31 36.75 -12.18
C SER A 110 5.84 35.36 -11.80
N VAL A 111 7.12 35.24 -11.44
CA VAL A 111 7.72 33.98 -10.98
C VAL A 111 6.99 33.44 -9.75
N ASP A 112 6.77 34.29 -8.74
CA ASP A 112 6.04 33.92 -7.51
C ASP A 112 4.61 33.41 -7.81
N VAL A 113 3.84 34.12 -8.64
CA VAL A 113 2.49 33.68 -9.02
C VAL A 113 2.52 32.31 -9.72
N ASN A 114 3.50 32.09 -10.61
CA ASN A 114 3.62 30.83 -11.33
C ASN A 114 4.06 29.67 -10.44
N MET A 115 4.91 29.93 -9.45
CA MET A 115 5.27 28.94 -8.44
C MET A 115 4.05 28.56 -7.58
N ASN A 116 3.25 29.53 -7.15
CA ASN A 116 2.01 29.28 -6.43
C ASN A 116 1.02 28.45 -7.26
N LEU A 117 0.86 28.75 -8.55
CA LEU A 117 -0.01 28.00 -9.46
C LEU A 117 0.49 26.55 -9.65
N ALA A 118 1.80 26.36 -9.79
CA ALA A 118 2.40 25.02 -9.83
C ALA A 118 2.14 24.25 -8.53
N GLY A 119 2.23 24.91 -7.37
CA GLY A 119 1.90 24.31 -6.06
C GLY A 119 0.44 23.84 -5.95
N VAL A 120 -0.51 24.62 -6.48
CA VAL A 120 -1.92 24.21 -6.58
C VAL A 120 -2.07 22.99 -7.46
N SER A 121 -1.44 22.98 -8.63
CA SER A 121 -1.53 21.85 -9.56
C SER A 121 -0.93 20.57 -8.99
N PHE A 122 0.22 20.70 -8.31
CA PHE A 122 0.85 19.62 -7.57
C PHE A 122 -0.09 19.03 -6.49
N SER A 123 -0.76 19.91 -5.73
CA SER A 123 -1.74 19.50 -4.72
C SER A 123 -2.92 18.75 -5.35
N ASN A 124 -3.38 19.17 -6.52
CA ASN A 124 -4.44 18.46 -7.25
C ASN A 124 -3.99 17.07 -7.72
N CYS A 125 -2.75 16.91 -8.20
CA CYS A 125 -2.21 15.60 -8.53
C CYS A 125 -2.22 14.65 -7.31
N LEU A 126 -1.83 15.15 -6.12
CA LEU A 126 -1.86 14.37 -4.88
C LEU A 126 -3.27 14.02 -4.42
N ASN A 127 -4.22 14.95 -4.51
CA ASN A 127 -5.61 14.69 -4.14
C ASN A 127 -6.23 13.56 -4.99
N ASN A 128 -5.88 13.50 -6.27
CA ASN A 128 -6.31 12.41 -7.17
C ASN A 128 -5.69 11.06 -6.77
N VAL A 129 -4.42 11.07 -6.33
CA VAL A 129 -3.74 9.89 -5.79
C VAL A 129 -4.43 9.40 -4.51
N ASP A 130 -4.70 10.30 -3.57
CA ASP A 130 -5.36 9.96 -2.31
C ASP A 130 -6.75 9.35 -2.54
N ALA A 131 -7.57 9.98 -3.38
CA ALA A 131 -8.89 9.47 -3.74
C ALA A 131 -8.82 8.07 -4.39
N SER A 132 -7.85 7.87 -5.29
CA SER A 132 -7.66 6.60 -6.00
C SER A 132 -7.13 5.51 -5.05
N LEU A 133 -6.15 5.83 -4.20
CA LEU A 133 -5.63 4.91 -3.18
C LEU A 133 -6.75 4.49 -2.22
N SER A 134 -7.52 5.45 -1.69
CA SER A 134 -8.63 5.16 -0.77
C SER A 134 -9.66 4.22 -1.41
N SER A 135 -10.03 4.47 -2.67
CA SER A 135 -10.93 3.59 -3.43
C SER A 135 -10.36 2.18 -3.61
N GLU A 136 -9.10 2.06 -4.00
CA GLU A 136 -8.46 0.76 -4.23
C GLU A 136 -8.22 -0.02 -2.93
N VAL A 137 -7.90 0.66 -1.83
CA VAL A 137 -7.81 0.08 -0.49
C VAL A 137 -9.17 -0.47 -0.07
N ALA A 138 -10.23 0.33 -0.16
CA ALA A 138 -11.58 -0.14 0.18
C ALA A 138 -11.98 -1.37 -0.65
N ARG A 139 -11.63 -1.36 -1.94
CA ARG A 139 -11.88 -2.47 -2.85
C ARG A 139 -11.13 -3.74 -2.46
N ILE A 140 -9.82 -3.69 -2.25
CA ILE A 140 -9.05 -4.90 -1.90
C ILE A 140 -9.49 -5.48 -0.55
N TYR A 141 -9.81 -4.64 0.44
CA TYR A 141 -10.34 -5.13 1.72
C TYR A 141 -11.72 -5.77 1.59
N THR A 142 -12.54 -5.32 0.63
CA THR A 142 -13.83 -5.94 0.31
C THR A 142 -13.65 -7.26 -0.45
N GLU A 143 -12.71 -7.32 -1.41
CA GLU A 143 -12.40 -8.53 -2.16
C GLU A 143 -11.74 -9.59 -1.24
N LEU A 144 -10.91 -9.16 -0.28
CA LEU A 144 -10.30 -10.01 0.76
C LEU A 144 -11.22 -10.34 1.92
N GLN A 145 -12.43 -9.76 2.00
CA GLN A 145 -13.50 -10.32 2.83
C GLN A 145 -13.99 -11.61 2.17
N VAL A 146 -13.12 -12.60 2.14
CA VAL A 146 -13.51 -13.98 1.91
C VAL A 146 -14.56 -14.27 2.95
N ASN A 147 -15.76 -14.61 2.50
CA ASN A 147 -16.78 -15.09 3.40
C ASN A 147 -16.22 -16.40 3.95
N GLU A 148 -15.60 -16.36 5.12
CA GLU A 148 -15.00 -17.54 5.77
C GLU A 148 -16.05 -18.65 5.83
N THR A 149 -17.32 -18.27 5.99
CA THR A 149 -18.45 -19.20 5.91
C THR A 149 -18.65 -19.85 4.53
N SER A 150 -18.23 -19.28 3.41
CA SER A 150 -18.31 -19.94 2.09
C SER A 150 -17.35 -21.14 1.98
N PHE A 151 -16.15 -21.04 2.57
CA PHE A 151 -15.20 -22.15 2.64
C PHE A 151 -15.46 -23.11 3.81
N VAL A 152 -16.21 -22.66 4.83
CA VAL A 152 -16.41 -23.38 6.10
C VAL A 152 -17.85 -23.86 6.30
N ASN A 153 -18.83 -23.43 5.49
CA ASN A 153 -20.22 -23.93 5.48
C ASN A 153 -20.31 -25.27 4.74
N LEU A 154 -19.50 -26.19 5.22
CA LEU A 154 -19.47 -27.57 4.82
C LEU A 154 -19.93 -28.34 6.05
N SER A 155 -21.26 -28.47 6.18
CA SER A 155 -21.83 -29.36 7.18
C SER A 155 -21.26 -30.76 6.95
N VAL A 156 -20.35 -31.20 7.83
CA VAL A 156 -19.83 -32.58 7.91
C VAL A 156 -20.99 -33.58 7.89
N TYR A 157 -22.14 -33.18 8.42
CA TYR A 157 -23.31 -34.02 8.59
C TYR A 157 -24.23 -34.08 7.36
N ASP A 158 -24.03 -33.27 6.33
CA ASP A 158 -24.88 -33.32 5.13
C ASP A 158 -24.73 -34.64 4.35
N VAL A 159 -23.60 -35.34 4.51
CA VAL A 159 -23.41 -36.69 3.92
C VAL A 159 -24.42 -37.73 4.43
N PHE A 160 -25.01 -37.50 5.61
CA PHE A 160 -26.01 -38.37 6.24
C PHE A 160 -27.45 -38.07 5.77
N ARG A 161 -27.71 -36.96 5.08
CA ARG A 161 -29.07 -36.67 4.61
C ARG A 161 -29.59 -37.77 3.70
N GLY A 162 -30.74 -38.34 4.08
CA GLY A 162 -31.40 -39.41 3.34
C GLY A 162 -30.69 -40.77 3.41
N GLN A 163 -29.65 -40.92 4.25
CA GLN A 163 -28.92 -42.17 4.43
C GLN A 163 -29.15 -42.73 5.83
N ASN A 164 -29.24 -44.06 5.94
CA ASN A 164 -29.29 -44.73 7.23
C ASN A 164 -27.94 -45.41 7.47
N VAL A 165 -27.28 -45.04 8.57
CA VAL A 165 -25.93 -45.53 8.91
C VAL A 165 -25.87 -47.06 9.01
N PHE A 166 -26.95 -47.71 9.41
CA PHE A 166 -27.01 -49.16 9.58
C PHE A 166 -27.42 -49.90 8.31
N VAL A 167 -28.09 -49.23 7.36
CA VAL A 167 -28.59 -49.85 6.13
C VAL A 167 -27.64 -49.60 4.95
N ASN A 168 -27.05 -48.39 4.88
CA ASN A 168 -26.24 -47.93 3.74
C ASN A 168 -24.86 -47.38 4.17
N PRO A 169 -24.09 -48.04 5.04
CA PRO A 169 -22.86 -47.47 5.60
C PRO A 169 -21.82 -47.14 4.53
N GLN A 170 -21.69 -47.98 3.49
CA GLN A 170 -20.67 -47.78 2.46
C GLN A 170 -20.90 -46.50 1.64
N THR A 171 -22.15 -46.18 1.31
CA THR A 171 -22.47 -44.93 0.60
C THR A 171 -22.13 -43.68 1.41
N ILE A 172 -22.22 -43.75 2.74
CA ILE A 172 -21.81 -42.66 3.62
C ILE A 172 -20.28 -42.54 3.64
N VAL A 173 -19.56 -43.67 3.73
CA VAL A 173 -18.09 -43.69 3.66
C VAL A 173 -17.59 -43.11 2.34
N ASP A 174 -18.16 -43.52 1.20
CA ASP A 174 -17.74 -43.02 -0.11
C ASP A 174 -17.93 -41.49 -0.21
N ARG A 175 -19.05 -40.96 0.29
CA ARG A 175 -19.29 -39.51 0.37
C ARG A 175 -18.32 -38.79 1.31
N LEU A 176 -17.94 -39.40 2.43
CA LEU A 176 -16.96 -38.84 3.36
C LEU A 176 -15.56 -38.78 2.74
N VAL A 177 -15.16 -39.82 2.00
CA VAL A 177 -13.86 -39.87 1.28
C VAL A 177 -13.82 -38.84 0.16
N GLU A 178 -14.89 -38.71 -0.63
CA GLU A 178 -15.00 -37.70 -1.67
C GLU A 178 -14.90 -36.28 -1.09
N ARG A 179 -15.60 -36.02 0.02
CA ARG A 179 -15.47 -34.75 0.77
C ARG A 179 -14.05 -34.51 1.27
N PHE A 180 -13.39 -35.53 1.82
CA PHE A 180 -12.02 -35.43 2.31
C PHE A 180 -11.05 -35.05 1.19
N SER A 181 -11.19 -35.66 0.00
CA SER A 181 -10.38 -35.31 -1.17
C SER A 181 -10.57 -33.86 -1.61
N SER A 182 -11.82 -33.38 -1.65
CA SER A 182 -12.12 -31.97 -1.96
C SER A 182 -11.50 -31.01 -0.94
N LEU A 183 -11.52 -31.35 0.36
CA LEU A 183 -10.89 -30.53 1.40
C LEU A 183 -9.37 -30.45 1.27
N GLN A 184 -8.72 -31.47 0.73
CA GLN A 184 -7.27 -31.45 0.50
C GLN A 184 -6.86 -30.54 -0.66
N GLN A 185 -7.75 -30.29 -1.63
CA GLN A 185 -7.47 -29.46 -2.80
C GLN A 185 -7.77 -27.97 -2.56
N ALA A 186 -8.79 -27.66 -1.75
CA ALA A 186 -9.21 -26.29 -1.42
C ALA A 186 -8.08 -25.34 -0.94
N PRO A 187 -7.08 -25.79 -0.14
CA PRO A 187 -5.91 -25.00 0.23
C PRO A 187 -5.18 -24.32 -0.93
N VAL A 188 -4.93 -25.08 -2.01
CA VAL A 188 -4.10 -24.60 -3.12
C VAL A 188 -4.86 -23.57 -3.94
N GLU A 189 -6.14 -23.82 -4.18
CA GLU A 189 -7.04 -22.89 -4.89
C GLU A 189 -7.16 -21.57 -4.15
N LEU A 190 -7.45 -21.62 -2.84
CA LEU A 190 -7.58 -20.41 -2.02
C LEU A 190 -6.31 -19.55 -2.00
N VAL A 191 -5.15 -20.17 -1.80
CA VAL A 191 -3.87 -19.44 -1.77
C VAL A 191 -3.58 -18.81 -3.14
N GLY A 192 -3.90 -19.52 -4.23
CA GLY A 192 -3.79 -18.99 -5.59
C GLY A 192 -4.67 -17.76 -5.81
N GLU A 193 -5.96 -17.87 -5.49
CA GLU A 193 -6.93 -16.77 -5.63
C GLU A 193 -6.53 -15.53 -4.80
N LEU A 194 -6.13 -15.74 -3.54
CA LEU A 194 -5.70 -14.63 -2.67
C LEU A 194 -4.43 -13.96 -3.19
N THR A 195 -3.49 -14.72 -3.74
CA THR A 195 -2.26 -14.17 -4.33
C THR A 195 -2.58 -13.35 -5.56
N GLU A 196 -3.40 -13.88 -6.47
CA GLU A 196 -3.84 -13.16 -7.68
C GLU A 196 -4.55 -11.85 -7.33
N LEU A 197 -5.33 -11.85 -6.25
CA LEU A 197 -6.03 -10.66 -5.79
C LEU A 197 -5.07 -9.57 -5.29
N VAL A 198 -4.04 -9.95 -4.53
CA VAL A 198 -2.99 -9.03 -4.07
C VAL A 198 -2.17 -8.51 -5.25
N ASP A 199 -1.82 -9.37 -6.20
CA ASP A 199 -1.08 -8.97 -7.42
C ASP A 199 -1.90 -8.01 -8.28
N ALA A 200 -3.19 -8.28 -8.44
CA ALA A 200 -4.11 -7.39 -9.15
C ALA A 200 -4.24 -6.04 -8.44
N PHE A 201 -4.25 -6.01 -7.11
CA PHE A 201 -4.24 -4.77 -6.33
C PHE A 201 -2.93 -3.99 -6.54
N ALA A 202 -1.78 -4.65 -6.50
CA ALA A 202 -0.49 -4.03 -6.80
C ALA A 202 -0.45 -3.44 -8.22
N ALA A 203 -0.98 -4.16 -9.21
CA ALA A 203 -1.07 -3.67 -10.59
C ALA A 203 -1.96 -2.42 -10.71
N ARG A 204 -3.10 -2.39 -10.00
CA ARG A 204 -3.99 -1.21 -9.96
C ARG A 204 -3.30 0.00 -9.34
N LEU A 205 -2.58 -0.18 -8.23
CA LEU A 205 -1.77 0.91 -7.65
C LEU A 205 -0.62 1.35 -8.58
N GLY A 206 -0.02 0.44 -9.33
CA GLY A 206 0.93 0.79 -10.40
C GLY A 206 0.32 1.72 -11.46
N GLY A 207 -0.96 1.49 -11.82
CA GLY A 207 -1.73 2.40 -12.68
C GLY A 207 -1.90 3.79 -12.07
N VAL A 208 -2.21 3.87 -10.77
CA VAL A 208 -2.32 5.15 -10.05
C VAL A 208 -0.98 5.90 -10.01
N GLN A 209 0.12 5.17 -9.78
CA GLN A 209 1.48 5.73 -9.77
C GLN A 209 1.88 6.29 -11.15
N ALA A 210 1.52 5.59 -12.22
CA ALA A 210 1.77 6.05 -13.58
C ALA A 210 0.97 7.33 -13.91
N ALA A 211 -0.31 7.37 -13.51
CA ALA A 211 -1.15 8.56 -13.66
C ALA A 211 -0.60 9.76 -12.88
N TYR A 212 -0.14 9.53 -11.64
CA TYR A 212 0.51 10.57 -10.84
C TYR A 212 1.78 11.11 -11.51
N SER A 213 2.64 10.23 -12.01
CA SER A 213 3.88 10.60 -12.69
C SER A 213 3.60 11.43 -13.95
N SER A 214 2.57 11.05 -14.71
CA SER A 214 2.12 11.83 -15.87
C SER A 214 1.59 13.21 -15.46
N CYS A 215 0.78 13.28 -14.40
CA CYS A 215 0.28 14.54 -13.85
C CYS A 215 1.43 15.46 -13.44
N LEU A 216 2.42 14.95 -12.70
CA LEU A 216 3.60 15.73 -12.32
C LEU A 216 4.40 16.21 -13.53
N SER A 217 4.66 15.34 -14.50
CA SER A 217 5.48 15.68 -15.67
C SER A 217 4.85 16.79 -16.52
N ILE A 218 3.54 16.76 -16.74
CA ILE A 218 2.84 17.82 -17.49
C ILE A 218 2.95 19.16 -16.76
N ASN A 219 2.78 19.14 -15.44
CA ASN A 219 2.84 20.34 -14.61
C ASN A 219 4.26 20.90 -14.48
N ASP A 220 5.26 20.03 -14.37
CA ASP A 220 6.66 20.41 -14.40
C ASP A 220 7.02 21.11 -15.71
N GLN A 221 6.60 20.52 -16.84
CA GLN A 221 6.83 21.12 -18.15
C GLN A 221 6.17 22.50 -18.29
N LEU A 222 4.95 22.65 -17.76
CA LEU A 222 4.26 23.94 -17.75
C LEU A 222 5.02 24.98 -16.90
N LEU A 223 5.47 24.59 -15.70
CA LEU A 223 6.27 25.47 -14.85
C LEU A 223 7.58 25.88 -15.52
N GLN A 224 8.33 24.92 -16.07
CA GLN A 224 9.59 25.19 -16.78
C GLN A 224 9.39 26.15 -17.96
N ASN A 225 8.33 25.96 -18.75
CA ASN A 225 8.00 26.85 -19.86
C ASN A 225 7.73 28.28 -19.38
N THR A 226 7.00 28.43 -18.27
CA THR A 226 6.68 29.75 -17.74
C THR A 226 7.91 30.44 -17.14
N LEU A 227 8.75 29.70 -16.43
CA LEU A 227 10.03 30.20 -15.90
C LEU A 227 11.00 30.59 -17.03
N SER A 228 11.06 29.81 -18.11
CA SER A 228 11.81 30.16 -19.32
C SER A 228 11.27 31.42 -19.99
N THR A 229 9.94 31.59 -20.01
CA THR A 229 9.31 32.80 -20.52
C THR A 229 9.70 34.03 -19.69
N ALA A 230 9.79 33.93 -18.36
CA ALA A 230 10.27 35.02 -17.51
C ALA A 230 11.70 35.44 -17.86
N LEU A 231 12.59 34.48 -18.18
CA LEU A 231 13.95 34.78 -18.65
C LEU A 231 13.97 35.46 -20.02
N GLN A 232 13.08 35.10 -20.93
CA GLN A 232 12.94 35.80 -22.20
C GLN A 232 12.44 37.23 -22.00
N GLN A 233 11.45 37.43 -21.13
CA GLN A 233 10.94 38.76 -20.78
C GLN A 233 12.01 39.63 -20.11
N LEU A 234 12.89 39.04 -19.30
CA LEU A 234 14.06 39.73 -18.75
C LEU A 234 14.93 40.34 -19.85
N GLN A 235 15.25 39.59 -20.90
CA GLN A 235 16.10 40.08 -22.00
C GLN A 235 15.37 41.03 -22.94
N GLN A 236 14.14 40.69 -23.33
CA GLN A 236 13.43 41.38 -24.42
C GLN A 236 12.64 42.61 -23.94
N ILE A 237 12.12 42.57 -22.71
CA ILE A 237 11.26 43.63 -22.17
C ILE A 237 12.04 44.46 -21.17
N CYS A 238 12.68 43.83 -20.18
CA CYS A 238 13.45 44.56 -19.19
C CYS A 238 14.85 44.97 -19.68
N LEU A 239 15.25 44.55 -20.89
CA LEU A 239 16.57 44.83 -21.48
C LEU A 239 17.74 44.38 -20.59
N GLY A 240 17.50 43.33 -19.79
CA GLY A 240 18.51 42.69 -18.95
C GLY A 240 19.40 41.73 -19.73
N THR A 241 20.38 41.16 -19.04
CA THR A 241 21.32 40.17 -19.61
C THR A 241 21.29 38.88 -18.80
N LEU A 242 21.45 37.73 -19.45
CA LEU A 242 21.56 36.46 -18.74
C LEU A 242 22.98 36.32 -18.21
N LEU A 243 23.07 36.11 -16.90
CA LEU A 243 24.29 35.77 -16.20
C LEU A 243 24.72 34.36 -16.61
N PRO A 244 26.03 34.09 -16.69
CA PRO A 244 26.53 32.74 -16.90
C PRO A 244 25.97 31.79 -15.84
N ALA A 245 25.84 30.51 -16.23
CA ALA A 245 25.51 29.45 -15.28
C ALA A 245 26.55 29.48 -14.15
N SER A 246 26.10 29.45 -12.90
CA SER A 246 27.00 29.35 -11.76
C SER A 246 27.77 28.04 -11.89
N SER A 247 29.07 28.12 -12.17
CA SER A 247 29.98 27.02 -11.96
C SER A 247 29.93 26.69 -10.47
N THR A 248 29.39 25.53 -10.10
CA THR A 248 29.60 24.97 -8.76
C THR A 248 31.07 24.61 -8.65
N SER A 249 31.89 25.59 -8.29
CA SER A 249 33.19 25.38 -7.69
C SER A 249 32.97 25.59 -6.21
N ASP A 250 33.05 24.52 -5.43
CA ASP A 250 33.11 24.59 -3.97
C ASP A 250 34.14 25.64 -3.53
N PRO A 251 33.92 26.39 -2.43
CA PRO A 251 34.93 27.27 -1.90
C PRO A 251 36.13 26.44 -1.45
N THR A 252 37.25 26.57 -2.16
CA THR A 252 38.55 26.19 -1.60
C THR A 252 38.82 27.14 -0.45
N GLU A 253 38.86 26.55 0.74
CA GLU A 253 39.34 27.10 2.01
C GLU A 253 40.55 28.05 1.79
N PRO A 254 40.57 29.25 2.40
CA PRO A 254 41.70 30.15 2.24
C PRO A 254 42.89 29.62 3.06
N THR A 255 43.92 29.15 2.36
CA THR A 255 45.26 28.95 2.92
C THR A 255 45.76 30.26 3.51
N GLU A 256 46.04 30.24 4.81
CA GLU A 256 46.79 31.26 5.54
C GLU A 256 48.13 31.56 4.84
N GLU A 257 48.33 32.81 4.41
CA GLU A 257 49.68 33.38 4.33
C GLU A 257 49.82 34.41 5.44
N ALA A 258 50.65 34.06 6.42
CA ALA A 258 51.19 34.95 7.41
C ALA A 258 52.02 36.04 6.70
N SER A 259 51.68 37.31 6.93
CA SER A 259 52.66 38.38 6.85
C SER A 259 52.53 39.29 8.07
N GLU A 260 53.58 39.23 8.85
CA GLU A 260 53.89 39.94 10.07
C GLU A 260 54.04 41.45 9.80
N SER A 261 53.29 42.29 10.51
CA SER A 261 53.74 43.65 10.80
C SER A 261 53.21 44.14 12.14
N THR A 262 54.17 44.43 13.01
CA THR A 262 54.03 44.94 14.36
C THR A 262 53.76 46.45 14.35
N SER A 263 52.71 46.89 15.05
CA SER A 263 52.84 48.05 15.95
C SER A 263 51.70 48.12 16.96
N ALA A 264 52.09 48.45 18.18
CA ALA A 264 51.35 48.37 19.42
C ALA A 264 50.33 49.52 19.61
N GLN A 265 49.20 49.25 20.29
CA GLN A 265 48.99 49.63 21.70
C GLN A 265 47.61 49.17 22.21
N THR A 266 47.64 48.88 23.51
CA THR A 266 46.74 48.15 24.43
C THR A 266 45.55 49.01 24.95
N PRO A 267 44.74 48.55 25.93
CA PRO A 267 43.46 47.83 25.79
C PRO A 267 42.25 48.61 26.35
N GLU A 268 41.03 48.17 26.07
CA GLU A 268 40.01 48.23 27.13
C GLU A 268 39.04 47.04 27.00
N ALA A 269 38.97 46.31 28.09
CA ALA A 269 38.09 45.19 28.30
C ALA A 269 36.77 45.71 28.86
N GLU A 270 35.64 45.24 28.35
CA GLU A 270 34.51 45.00 29.24
C GLU A 270 33.70 43.78 28.79
N THR A 271 33.53 42.93 29.77
CA THR A 271 32.81 41.66 29.78
C THR A 271 31.30 41.93 29.73
N VAL A 272 30.51 41.01 29.18
CA VAL A 272 29.33 40.36 29.82
C VAL A 272 28.51 39.64 28.74
N VAL A 273 28.36 38.33 28.96
CA VAL A 273 27.45 37.38 28.29
C VAL A 273 26.21 37.21 29.19
N PRO A 274 25.17 36.46 28.82
CA PRO A 274 24.03 36.73 27.94
C PRO A 274 22.72 36.90 28.74
N THR A 275 21.58 37.20 28.11
CA THR A 275 20.28 36.81 28.68
C THR A 275 19.35 36.23 27.63
N GLU A 276 19.26 34.91 27.75
CA GLU A 276 18.23 33.98 27.34
C GLU A 276 16.81 34.48 27.67
N ASN A 277 15.90 34.44 26.70
CA ASN A 277 14.46 34.46 26.96
C ASN A 277 13.85 33.23 26.28
N GLN A 278 13.60 32.20 27.08
CA GLN A 278 12.72 31.09 26.74
C GLN A 278 11.23 31.53 26.84
N PRO A 279 10.31 30.77 26.21
CA PRO A 279 8.91 31.16 26.00
C PRO A 279 8.00 30.88 27.21
N GLU A 280 6.93 31.68 27.32
CA GLU A 280 5.81 31.43 28.23
C GLU A 280 5.04 30.12 27.92
N PRO A 281 4.51 29.42 28.94
CA PRO A 281 3.73 28.20 28.79
C PRO A 281 2.23 28.46 28.44
N PRO A 282 1.52 27.46 27.90
CA PRO A 282 0.15 27.61 27.40
C PRO A 282 -0.90 27.57 28.53
N THR A 283 -1.98 28.33 28.35
CA THR A 283 -3.19 28.27 29.19
C THR A 283 -4.16 27.21 28.62
N PRO A 284 -4.67 26.26 29.43
CA PRO A 284 -5.62 25.25 28.96
C PRO A 284 -7.09 25.64 29.22
N GLY A 285 -7.93 25.37 28.21
CA GLY A 285 -9.31 24.88 28.41
C GLY A 285 -10.46 25.88 28.30
N VAL A 286 -11.20 25.83 27.19
CA VAL A 286 -12.67 25.93 27.21
C VAL A 286 -13.25 24.84 26.33
N VAL A 287 -13.87 23.87 26.99
CA VAL A 287 -14.76 22.87 26.42
C VAL A 287 -16.09 23.58 26.15
N ASN A 288 -16.58 23.57 24.91
CA ASN A 288 -17.98 23.85 24.64
C ASN A 288 -18.58 22.68 23.86
N ALA A 289 -19.52 22.02 24.54
CA ALA A 289 -20.49 21.12 23.95
C ALA A 289 -21.53 21.94 23.18
N LEU A 290 -21.79 21.53 21.94
CA LEU A 290 -23.11 21.42 21.29
C LEU A 290 -22.93 20.78 19.92
#